data_AF-A0A1V4TTE3-F1
#
_entry.id   AF-A0A1V4TTE3-F1
#
_cell.length_a   1.000
_cell.length_b   1.000
_cell.length_c   1.000
_cell.angle_alpha   90.00
_cell.angle_beta   90.00
_cell.angle_gamma   90.00
#
_symmetry.space_group_name_H-M   'P 1'
#
loop_
_entity.id
_entity.type
_entity.pdbx_description
1 polymer ?
#
loop_
_entity_poly.entity_id
_entity_poly.type
_entity_poly.pdbx_seq_one_letter_code
_entity_poly.pdbx_strand_id
1 'polypeptide(L)'
;MDLNDFLASENGPPWLPASVAEARKLVYIGQLLALVFALIGMLAGVITIVTGNILGGIYPLAAAGLGLVVILMLKDNVFANIDQGRFKQASDALLIWSIVGFVVLFIPGVILLIGFLKLQEIFQPQYAQYQAQQYQAAPNQQQAAPPQPPQPAPQQPASQPAPAAEHKDKKVEMAKCRKCGVNYPSFMHNCPNCNEPRH
;
A
#
# COMPACT_ATOMS: atom_id res chain seq x y z
N MET A 1 -25.96 20.69 -11.84
CA MET A 1 -25.09 19.73 -11.16
C MET A 1 -23.68 20.13 -11.50
N ASP A 2 -22.88 20.46 -10.50
CA ASP A 2 -21.51 20.89 -10.73
C ASP A 2 -20.64 19.67 -11.04
N LEU A 3 -19.62 19.83 -11.88
CA LEU A 3 -18.69 18.75 -12.22
C LEU A 3 -17.99 18.21 -10.97
N ASN A 4 -17.86 19.06 -9.94
CA ASN A 4 -17.31 18.74 -8.63
C ASN A 4 -18.19 17.80 -7.79
N ASP A 5 -19.47 17.63 -8.12
CA ASP A 5 -20.32 16.63 -7.47
C ASP A 5 -19.90 15.21 -7.90
N PHE A 6 -19.47 15.06 -9.15
CA PHE A 6 -19.13 13.75 -9.75
C PHE A 6 -17.64 13.43 -9.70
N LEU A 7 -16.78 14.42 -9.93
CA LEU A 7 -15.34 14.26 -9.93
C LEU A 7 -14.75 14.56 -8.55
N ALA A 8 -13.64 13.92 -8.23
CA ALA A 8 -12.84 14.34 -7.08
C ALA A 8 -12.12 15.66 -7.40
N SER A 9 -11.79 16.43 -6.35
CA SER A 9 -10.89 17.58 -6.51
C SER A 9 -9.55 17.12 -7.06
N GLU A 10 -9.01 17.79 -8.08
CA GLU A 10 -7.69 17.49 -8.65
C GLU A 10 -6.58 17.58 -7.58
N ASN A 11 -6.65 18.61 -6.73
CA ASN A 11 -5.68 18.82 -5.67
C ASN A 11 -6.12 18.11 -4.39
N GLY A 12 -5.21 17.31 -3.83
CA GLY A 12 -5.38 16.69 -2.52
C GLY A 12 -4.91 17.60 -1.40
N PRO A 13 -5.14 17.21 -0.14
CA PRO A 13 -4.62 17.93 1.01
C PRO A 13 -3.09 18.08 0.95
N PRO A 14 -2.53 19.22 1.36
CA PRO A 14 -1.09 19.50 1.25
C PRO A 14 -0.22 18.63 2.18
N TRP A 15 -0.83 17.89 3.12
CA TRP A 15 -0.14 17.00 4.04
C TRP A 15 0.13 15.60 3.46
N LEU A 16 -0.41 15.28 2.26
CA LEU A 16 -0.23 13.97 1.64
C LEU A 16 1.25 13.69 1.31
N PRO A 17 1.76 12.49 1.62
CA PRO A 17 3.08 12.06 1.16
C PRO A 17 3.18 12.11 -0.37
N ALA A 18 4.37 12.42 -0.91
CA ALA A 18 4.57 12.61 -2.35
C ALA A 18 4.08 11.42 -3.19
N SER A 19 4.38 10.18 -2.76
CA SER A 19 3.92 8.95 -3.44
C SER A 19 2.40 8.84 -3.48
N VAL A 20 1.71 9.25 -2.41
CA VAL A 20 0.25 9.25 -2.34
C VAL A 20 -0.35 10.37 -3.18
N ALA A 21 0.27 11.55 -3.21
CA ALA A 21 -0.17 12.66 -4.05
C ALA A 21 -0.07 12.30 -5.55
N GLU A 22 1.01 11.63 -5.96
CA GLU A 22 1.16 11.09 -7.31
C GLU A 22 0.10 10.02 -7.62
N ALA A 23 -0.09 9.05 -6.71
CA ALA A 23 -1.12 8.04 -6.85
C ALA A 23 -2.52 8.66 -7.01
N ARG A 24 -2.86 9.64 -6.18
CA ARG A 24 -4.13 10.38 -6.23
C ARG A 24 -4.33 11.07 -7.57
N LYS A 25 -3.29 11.66 -8.14
CA LYS A 25 -3.33 12.27 -9.48
C LYS A 25 -3.57 11.23 -10.57
N LEU A 26 -2.93 10.06 -10.49
CA LEU A 26 -3.19 8.94 -11.41
C LEU A 26 -4.62 8.44 -11.31
N VAL A 27 -5.15 8.30 -10.10
CA VAL A 27 -6.56 7.92 -9.88
C VAL A 27 -7.50 8.97 -10.47
N TYR A 28 -7.18 10.26 -10.35
CA TYR A 28 -7.97 11.34 -10.95
C TYR A 28 -7.95 11.27 -12.49
N ILE A 29 -6.80 11.03 -13.09
CA ILE A 29 -6.69 10.80 -14.54
C ILE A 29 -7.49 9.57 -14.95
N GLY A 30 -7.42 8.49 -14.18
CA GLY A 30 -8.23 7.29 -14.38
C GLY A 30 -9.74 7.58 -14.32
N GLN A 31 -10.17 8.40 -13.36
CA GLN A 31 -11.57 8.83 -13.21
C GLN A 31 -12.03 9.68 -14.41
N LEU A 32 -11.19 10.60 -14.89
CA LEU A 32 -11.49 11.41 -16.08
C LEU A 32 -11.61 10.56 -17.34
N LEU A 33 -10.67 9.62 -17.54
CA LEU A 33 -10.75 8.70 -18.67
C LEU A 33 -11.99 7.80 -18.58
N ALA A 34 -12.31 7.30 -17.39
CA ALA A 34 -13.55 6.54 -17.17
C ALA A 34 -14.78 7.35 -17.58
N LEU A 35 -14.82 8.65 -17.24
CA LEU A 35 -15.93 9.54 -17.62
C LEU A 35 -16.03 9.68 -19.14
N VAL A 36 -14.92 9.98 -19.82
CA VAL A 36 -14.89 10.13 -21.27
C VAL A 36 -15.34 8.85 -21.97
N PHE A 37 -14.84 7.69 -21.55
CA PHE A 37 -15.22 6.41 -22.13
C PHE A 37 -16.67 6.02 -21.82
N ALA A 38 -17.18 6.35 -20.63
CA ALA A 38 -18.58 6.14 -20.28
C ALA A 38 -19.50 6.98 -21.18
N LEU A 39 -19.16 8.25 -21.46
CA LEU A 39 -19.93 9.11 -22.37
C LEU A 39 -19.89 8.59 -23.81
N ILE A 40 -18.73 8.14 -24.30
CA ILE A 40 -18.61 7.52 -25.62
C ILE A 40 -19.46 6.24 -25.70
N GLY A 41 -19.36 5.37 -24.69
CA GLY A 41 -20.16 4.15 -24.61
C GLY A 41 -21.67 4.43 -24.58
N MET A 42 -22.08 5.47 -23.85
CA MET A 42 -23.48 5.91 -23.79
C MET A 42 -23.97 6.34 -25.18
N LEU A 43 -23.24 7.21 -25.87
CA LEU A 43 -23.60 7.68 -27.22
C LEU A 43 -23.61 6.52 -28.23
N ALA A 44 -22.58 5.68 -28.21
CA ALA A 44 -22.48 4.52 -29.08
C ALA A 44 -23.66 3.56 -28.87
N GLY A 45 -24.04 3.32 -27.62
CA GLY A 45 -25.19 2.49 -27.26
C GLY A 45 -26.52 3.05 -27.77
N VAL A 46 -26.77 4.34 -27.57
CA VAL A 46 -27.97 5.01 -28.08
C VAL A 46 -28.01 4.94 -29.61
N ILE A 47 -26.92 5.28 -30.31
CA ILE A 47 -26.84 5.21 -31.77
C ILE A 47 -27.14 3.78 -32.26
N THR A 48 -26.56 2.77 -31.62
CA THR A 48 -26.75 1.36 -32.01
C THR A 48 -28.19 0.88 -31.84
N ILE A 49 -28.89 1.36 -30.79
CA ILE A 49 -30.33 1.08 -30.61
C ILE A 49 -31.14 1.79 -31.69
N VAL A 50 -30.85 3.06 -31.97
CA VAL A 50 -31.58 3.87 -32.97
C VAL A 50 -31.40 3.31 -34.38
N THR A 51 -30.26 2.71 -34.71
CA THR A 51 -30.04 2.04 -36.00
C THR A 51 -30.66 0.64 -36.10
N GLY A 52 -31.37 0.19 -35.06
CA GLY A 52 -32.15 -1.06 -35.07
C GLY A 52 -31.45 -2.27 -34.45
N ASN A 53 -30.21 -2.15 -33.98
CA ASN A 53 -29.50 -3.22 -33.29
C ASN A 53 -29.63 -3.10 -31.77
N ILE A 54 -30.81 -3.46 -31.25
CA ILE A 54 -31.13 -3.33 -29.82
C ILE A 54 -30.11 -4.11 -28.95
N LEU A 55 -29.84 -5.37 -29.28
CA LEU A 55 -28.92 -6.21 -28.50
C LEU A 55 -27.48 -5.66 -28.51
N GLY A 56 -27.03 -5.13 -29.65
CA GLY A 56 -25.71 -4.51 -29.78
C GLY A 56 -25.56 -3.22 -28.97
N GLY A 57 -26.64 -2.46 -28.77
CA GLY A 57 -26.61 -1.22 -27.99
C GLY A 57 -26.75 -1.41 -26.48
N ILE A 58 -27.33 -2.52 -26.01
CA ILE A 58 -27.44 -2.80 -24.57
C ILE A 58 -26.07 -2.95 -23.91
N TYR A 59 -25.13 -3.66 -24.55
CA TYR A 59 -23.79 -3.86 -24.00
C TYR A 59 -23.04 -2.54 -23.70
N PRO A 60 -22.86 -1.60 -24.65
CA PRO A 60 -22.17 -0.35 -24.38
C PRO A 60 -22.95 0.57 -23.41
N LEU A 61 -24.28 0.49 -23.36
CA LEU A 61 -25.07 1.20 -22.34
C LEU A 61 -24.83 0.63 -20.93
N ALA A 62 -24.80 -0.70 -20.78
CA ALA A 62 -24.49 -1.34 -19.52
C ALA A 62 -23.05 -1.03 -19.07
N ALA A 63 -22.09 -1.05 -20.00
CA ALA A 63 -20.72 -0.67 -19.74
C ALA A 63 -20.59 0.81 -19.31
N ALA A 64 -21.31 1.72 -19.96
CA ALA A 64 -21.36 3.13 -19.58
C ALA A 64 -21.97 3.33 -18.19
N GLY A 65 -23.08 2.66 -17.89
CA GLY A 65 -23.71 2.69 -16.57
C GLY A 65 -22.78 2.19 -15.48
N LEU A 66 -22.09 1.07 -15.71
CA LEU A 66 -21.11 0.53 -14.77
C LEU A 66 -19.88 1.44 -14.64
N GLY A 67 -19.44 2.08 -15.73
CA GLY A 67 -18.40 3.11 -15.71
C GLY A 67 -18.76 4.30 -14.81
N LEU A 68 -20.01 4.76 -14.84
CA LEU A 68 -20.50 5.80 -13.92
C LEU A 68 -20.47 5.33 -12.46
N VAL A 69 -20.85 4.08 -12.19
CA VAL A 69 -20.75 3.49 -10.83
C VAL A 69 -19.31 3.50 -10.35
N VAL A 70 -18.34 3.12 -11.20
CA VAL A 70 -16.91 3.17 -10.86
C VAL A 70 -16.49 4.60 -10.51
N ILE A 71 -16.89 5.60 -11.30
CA ILE A 71 -16.54 7.02 -11.07
C ILE A 71 -17.07 7.51 -9.72
N LEU A 72 -18.33 7.21 -9.40
CA LEU A 72 -18.95 7.61 -8.13
C LEU A 72 -18.27 6.91 -6.95
N MET A 73 -18.00 5.62 -7.09
CA MET A 73 -17.41 4.84 -6.01
C MET A 73 -15.94 5.18 -5.76
N LEU A 74 -15.19 5.64 -6.78
CA LEU A 74 -13.85 6.17 -6.60
C LEU A 74 -13.85 7.43 -5.71
N LYS A 75 -14.80 8.34 -5.92
CA LYS A 75 -14.94 9.56 -5.10
C LYS A 75 -15.13 9.21 -3.62
N ASP A 76 -16.10 8.35 -3.33
CA ASP A 76 -16.53 8.06 -1.95
C ASP A 76 -15.60 7.05 -1.23
N ASN A 77 -15.01 6.11 -1.96
CA ASN A 77 -14.20 5.04 -1.35
C ASN A 77 -12.70 5.17 -1.56
N VAL A 78 -12.22 5.90 -2.56
CA VAL A 78 -10.79 6.07 -2.79
C VAL A 78 -10.35 7.46 -2.37
N PHE A 79 -10.90 8.51 -2.98
CA PHE A 79 -10.49 9.88 -2.68
C PHE A 79 -10.79 10.28 -1.25
N ALA A 80 -12.00 10.01 -0.75
CA ALA A 80 -12.34 10.31 0.64
C ALA A 80 -11.42 9.58 1.64
N ASN A 81 -11.02 8.34 1.35
CA ASN A 81 -10.10 7.59 2.22
C ASN A 81 -8.65 8.08 2.13
N ILE A 82 -8.19 8.48 0.94
CA ILE A 82 -6.88 9.13 0.76
C ILE A 82 -6.83 10.45 1.53
N ASP A 83 -7.86 11.28 1.36
CA ASP A 83 -7.96 12.61 1.96
C ASP A 83 -8.20 12.56 3.49
N GLN A 84 -8.51 11.38 4.05
CA GLN A 84 -8.60 11.12 5.50
C GLN A 84 -7.36 10.40 6.07
N GLY A 85 -6.37 10.05 5.25
CA GLY A 85 -5.19 9.30 5.67
C GLY A 85 -5.44 7.80 5.93
N ARG A 86 -6.62 7.30 5.57
CA ARG A 86 -7.01 5.89 5.68
C ARG A 86 -6.47 5.08 4.49
N PHE A 87 -5.15 5.13 4.30
CA PHE A 87 -4.51 4.61 3.09
C PHE A 87 -4.80 3.13 2.83
N LYS A 88 -4.84 2.29 3.88
CA LYS A 88 -5.08 0.84 3.69
C LYS A 88 -6.43 0.58 3.03
N GLN A 89 -7.45 1.30 3.48
CA GLN A 89 -8.81 1.17 2.95
C GLN A 89 -8.94 1.81 1.58
N ALA A 90 -8.25 2.94 1.34
CA ALA A 90 -8.14 3.49 0.00
C ALA A 90 -7.50 2.50 -0.98
N SER A 91 -6.44 1.80 -0.55
CA SER A 91 -5.73 0.81 -1.36
C SER A 91 -6.59 -0.41 -1.69
N ASP A 92 -7.29 -0.95 -0.68
CA ASP A 92 -8.20 -2.07 -0.90
C ASP A 92 -9.36 -1.70 -1.83
N ALA A 93 -9.97 -0.52 -1.62
CA ALA A 93 -11.01 -0.01 -2.50
C ALA A 93 -10.50 0.24 -3.93
N LEU A 94 -9.32 0.85 -4.06
CA LEU A 94 -8.72 1.15 -5.35
C LEU A 94 -8.38 -0.13 -6.13
N LEU A 95 -7.91 -1.18 -5.46
CA LEU A 95 -7.70 -2.48 -6.10
C LEU A 95 -9.00 -3.04 -6.67
N ILE A 96 -10.06 -3.08 -5.85
CA ILE A 96 -11.37 -3.60 -6.25
C ILE A 96 -11.90 -2.82 -7.47
N TRP A 97 -11.87 -1.49 -7.39
CA TRP A 97 -12.37 -0.64 -8.47
C TRP A 97 -11.47 -0.64 -9.71
N SER A 98 -10.18 -0.92 -9.57
CA SER A 98 -9.28 -1.13 -10.72
C SER A 98 -9.62 -2.41 -11.47
N ILE A 99 -9.93 -3.49 -10.77
CA ILE A 99 -10.34 -4.78 -11.38
C ILE A 99 -11.69 -4.61 -12.09
N VAL A 100 -12.67 -4.00 -11.42
CA VAL A 100 -13.97 -3.70 -12.04
C VAL A 100 -13.78 -2.78 -13.25
N GLY A 101 -13.03 -1.70 -13.08
CA GLY A 101 -12.70 -0.76 -14.15
C GLY A 101 -12.05 -1.44 -15.34
N PHE A 102 -11.11 -2.35 -15.13
CA PHE A 102 -10.39 -3.07 -16.20
C PHE A 102 -11.30 -3.96 -17.04
N VAL A 103 -12.24 -4.67 -16.40
CA VAL A 103 -13.19 -5.56 -17.08
C VAL A 103 -14.17 -4.77 -17.95
N VAL A 104 -14.56 -3.57 -17.50
CA VAL A 104 -15.58 -2.74 -18.16
C VAL A 104 -14.95 -1.81 -19.19
N LEU A 105 -13.88 -1.12 -18.79
CA LEU A 105 -13.15 -0.10 -19.52
C LEU A 105 -11.65 -0.33 -19.34
N PHE A 106 -11.06 -1.10 -20.25
CA PHE A 106 -9.66 -1.52 -20.18
C PHE A 106 -8.69 -0.37 -19.87
N ILE A 107 -8.75 0.72 -20.65
CA ILE A 107 -7.80 1.85 -20.53
C ILE A 107 -7.90 2.54 -19.15
N PRO A 108 -9.09 3.02 -18.71
CA PRO A 108 -9.25 3.56 -17.36
C PRO A 108 -8.83 2.59 -16.25
N GLY A 109 -9.17 1.29 -16.39
CA GLY A 109 -8.81 0.27 -15.41
C GLY A 109 -7.30 0.09 -15.25
N VAL A 110 -6.54 0.11 -16.35
CA VAL A 110 -5.07 0.05 -16.29
C VAL A 110 -4.48 1.27 -15.58
N ILE A 111 -4.99 2.48 -15.84
CA ILE A 111 -4.50 3.69 -15.17
C ILE A 111 -4.79 3.65 -13.66
N LEU A 112 -5.98 3.19 -13.27
CA LEU A 112 -6.33 3.00 -11.85
C LEU A 112 -5.41 1.96 -11.19
N LEU A 113 -5.06 0.88 -11.90
CA LEU A 113 -4.13 -0.13 -11.41
C LEU A 113 -2.72 0.45 -11.21
N ILE A 114 -2.25 1.32 -12.11
CA ILE A 114 -0.96 2.03 -11.92
C ILE A 114 -1.04 2.92 -10.68
N GLY A 115 -2.16 3.63 -10.48
CA GLY A 115 -2.42 4.39 -9.26
C GLY A 115 -2.37 3.52 -8.00
N PHE A 116 -2.92 2.30 -8.06
CA PHE A 116 -2.83 1.33 -6.97
C PHE A 116 -1.38 0.92 -6.66
N LEU A 117 -0.60 0.56 -7.69
CA LEU A 117 0.82 0.20 -7.52
C LEU A 117 1.60 1.35 -6.89
N LYS A 118 1.32 2.59 -7.30
CA LYS A 118 1.93 3.78 -6.70
C LYS A 118 1.50 4.00 -5.26
N LEU A 119 0.22 3.78 -4.94
CA LEU A 119 -0.26 3.84 -3.57
C LEU A 119 0.38 2.76 -2.70
N GLN A 120 0.82 1.63 -3.26
CA GLN A 120 1.53 0.61 -2.50
C GLN A 120 2.89 1.04 -1.96
N GLU A 121 3.52 2.06 -2.55
CA GLU A 121 4.83 2.56 -2.09
C GLU A 121 4.79 3.05 -0.64
N ILE A 122 3.62 3.47 -0.11
CA ILE A 122 3.48 3.83 1.31
C ILE A 122 3.41 2.63 2.26
N PHE A 123 2.99 1.47 1.76
CA PHE A 123 2.92 0.22 2.53
C PHE A 123 4.17 -0.62 2.39
N GLN A 124 5.04 -0.30 1.43
CA GLN A 124 6.38 -0.81 1.48
C GLN A 124 6.98 -0.29 2.79
N PRO A 125 7.30 -1.16 3.77
CA PRO A 125 8.17 -0.72 4.84
C PRO A 125 9.41 -0.19 4.13
N GLN A 126 10.03 0.87 4.65
CA GLN A 126 11.39 1.23 4.27
C GLN A 126 12.32 0.02 4.48
N TYR A 127 12.31 -0.96 3.58
CA TYR A 127 13.26 -2.04 3.55
C TYR A 127 14.60 -1.34 3.26
N ALA A 128 15.52 -1.40 4.22
CA ALA A 128 16.94 -1.05 4.16
C ALA A 128 17.44 0.35 4.59
N GLN A 129 16.66 1.44 4.62
CA GLN A 129 17.29 2.73 5.02
C GLN A 129 17.63 2.81 6.52
N TYR A 130 16.91 2.07 7.37
CA TYR A 130 17.32 1.89 8.76
C TYR A 130 18.29 0.71 8.98
N GLN A 131 18.61 -0.12 7.97
CA GLN A 131 19.54 -1.25 8.14
C GLN A 131 21.03 -0.95 7.86
N ALA A 132 21.45 0.19 7.27
CA ALA A 132 22.91 0.40 7.06
C ALA A 132 23.46 1.84 7.08
N GLN A 133 22.73 2.84 7.59
CA GLN A 133 23.43 3.97 8.23
C GLN A 133 24.23 3.51 9.49
N GLN A 134 24.08 2.25 9.88
CA GLN A 134 24.90 1.51 10.84
C GLN A 134 26.27 1.02 10.28
N TYR A 135 26.58 1.20 8.98
CA TYR A 135 27.92 0.92 8.44
C TYR A 135 28.80 2.16 8.21
N GLN A 136 28.32 3.38 8.49
CA GLN A 136 29.05 4.62 8.17
C GLN A 136 29.35 5.54 9.37
N ALA A 137 29.30 5.01 10.60
CA ALA A 137 29.77 5.74 11.78
C ALA A 137 30.64 4.85 12.69
N ALA A 138 31.81 4.42 12.18
CA ALA A 138 32.92 3.97 13.02
C ALA A 138 34.23 4.57 12.48
N PRO A 139 34.87 5.49 13.22
CA PRO A 139 36.19 5.98 12.86
C PRO A 139 37.24 4.91 13.21
N ASN A 140 37.88 4.39 12.16
CA ASN A 140 39.28 4.00 12.10
C ASN A 140 39.94 3.44 13.39
N GLN A 141 40.08 2.11 13.50
CA GLN A 141 41.27 1.49 14.10
C GLN A 141 41.61 0.17 13.40
N GLN A 142 42.87 0.08 12.98
CA GLN A 142 43.55 -1.11 12.47
C GLN A 142 43.49 -2.26 13.49
N GLN A 143 43.22 -3.49 13.06
CA GLN A 143 43.84 -4.65 13.71
C GLN A 143 43.95 -5.84 12.75
N ALA A 144 45.15 -6.41 12.73
CA ALA A 144 45.64 -7.43 11.82
C ALA A 144 44.87 -8.76 11.89
N ALA A 145 44.80 -9.45 10.74
CA ALA A 145 44.31 -10.81 10.61
C ALA A 145 45.30 -11.83 11.21
N PRO A 146 44.86 -12.78 12.05
CA PRO A 146 45.59 -14.01 12.33
C PRO A 146 45.04 -15.18 11.48
N PRO A 147 45.89 -15.98 10.81
CA PRO A 147 45.48 -17.19 10.09
C PRO A 147 45.49 -18.41 11.01
N GLN A 148 44.43 -19.24 10.99
CA GLN A 148 44.47 -20.60 11.59
C GLN A 148 43.25 -21.48 11.18
N PRO A 149 43.29 -22.82 11.37
CA PRO A 149 43.64 -23.87 10.39
C PRO A 149 42.46 -24.84 10.05
N PRO A 150 42.61 -25.88 9.19
CA PRO A 150 41.48 -26.59 8.56
C PRO A 150 40.88 -27.76 9.37
N GLN A 151 39.52 -27.83 9.37
CA GLN A 151 38.60 -28.99 9.54
C GLN A 151 38.72 -29.89 10.81
N PRO A 152 37.66 -30.58 11.29
CA PRO A 152 36.74 -31.46 10.53
C PRO A 152 35.23 -31.32 10.83
N ALA A 153 34.40 -31.78 9.89
CA ALA A 153 32.95 -31.90 10.03
C ALA A 153 32.55 -33.11 10.91
N PRO A 154 31.49 -32.99 11.73
CA PRO A 154 30.70 -34.15 12.15
C PRO A 154 29.19 -33.98 11.89
N GLN A 155 28.70 -34.82 10.99
CA GLN A 155 27.47 -35.64 11.08
C GLN A 155 26.13 -35.01 11.52
N GLN A 156 25.18 -34.95 10.57
CA GLN A 156 23.74 -34.95 10.83
C GLN A 156 23.31 -36.20 11.62
N PRO A 157 22.28 -36.05 12.49
CA PRO A 157 21.18 -37.00 12.43
C PRO A 157 19.78 -36.34 12.37
N ALA A 158 18.98 -36.85 11.42
CA ALA A 158 17.55 -37.14 11.49
C ALA A 158 16.53 -36.07 11.97
N SER A 159 15.65 -35.74 11.02
CA SER A 159 14.31 -35.16 11.11
C SER A 159 13.45 -35.56 12.32
N GLN A 160 12.79 -34.56 12.93
CA GLN A 160 11.52 -34.70 13.65
C GLN A 160 10.55 -33.54 13.31
N PRO A 161 9.22 -33.77 13.32
CA PRO A 161 8.22 -32.86 12.76
C PRO A 161 7.85 -31.76 13.77
N ALA A 162 7.70 -30.52 13.29
CA ALA A 162 7.25 -29.39 14.09
C ALA A 162 5.74 -29.50 14.44
N PRO A 163 5.35 -29.49 15.73
CA PRO A 163 3.98 -29.19 16.12
C PRO A 163 3.78 -27.67 16.18
N ALA A 164 2.61 -27.24 15.71
CA ALA A 164 2.12 -25.88 15.85
C ALA A 164 2.08 -25.42 17.31
N ALA A 165 2.58 -24.21 17.58
CA ALA A 165 2.39 -23.48 18.84
C ALA A 165 2.13 -22.02 18.47
N GLU A 166 0.88 -21.56 18.43
CA GLU A 166 0.16 -21.02 19.58
C GLU A 166 0.94 -19.83 20.19
N HIS A 167 0.81 -18.66 19.55
CA HIS A 167 1.27 -17.38 20.10
C HIS A 167 0.44 -17.04 21.35
N LYS A 168 0.82 -17.62 22.49
CA LYS A 168 0.40 -17.13 23.81
C LYS A 168 1.07 -15.80 24.08
N ASP A 169 0.25 -14.80 24.37
CA ASP A 169 0.61 -13.53 25.02
C ASP A 169 1.63 -13.74 26.15
N LYS A 170 2.92 -13.67 25.82
CA LYS A 170 3.96 -13.53 26.83
C LYS A 170 3.88 -12.09 27.33
N LYS A 171 3.23 -11.90 28.49
CA LYS A 171 3.44 -10.72 29.34
C LYS A 171 4.95 -10.51 29.48
N VAL A 172 5.47 -9.56 28.74
CA VAL A 172 6.88 -9.19 28.79
C VAL A 172 7.11 -8.55 30.16
N GLU A 173 7.89 -9.23 31.01
CA GLU A 173 8.26 -8.73 32.33
C GLU A 173 8.97 -7.37 32.16
N MET A 174 8.49 -6.34 32.84
CA MET A 174 8.99 -4.97 32.74
C MET A 174 9.95 -4.68 33.89
N ALA A 175 11.16 -4.26 33.59
CA ALA A 175 12.13 -3.76 34.55
C ALA A 175 12.10 -2.23 34.60
N LYS A 176 12.16 -1.64 35.80
CA LYS A 176 12.23 -0.19 35.98
C LYS A 176 13.68 0.27 36.00
N CYS A 177 14.04 1.21 35.14
CA CYS A 177 15.38 1.81 35.16
C CYS A 177 15.59 2.63 36.43
N ARG A 178 16.71 2.41 37.12
CA ARG A 178 17.06 3.10 38.37
C ARG A 178 17.42 4.58 38.17
N LYS A 179 17.90 4.96 36.98
CA LYS A 179 18.39 6.32 36.67
C LYS A 179 17.31 7.24 36.09
N CYS A 180 16.51 6.73 35.16
CA CYS A 180 15.46 7.54 34.50
C CYS A 180 14.03 7.13 34.87
N GLY A 181 13.85 6.07 35.68
CA GLY A 181 12.53 5.64 36.16
C GLY A 181 11.60 5.03 35.11
N VAL A 182 12.05 4.90 33.86
CA VAL A 182 11.26 4.34 32.75
C VAL A 182 11.18 2.81 32.90
N ASN A 183 9.97 2.27 32.70
CA ASN A 183 9.76 0.82 32.60
C ASN A 183 10.10 0.36 31.19
N TYR A 184 10.97 -0.66 31.08
CA TYR A 184 11.37 -1.23 29.81
C TYR A 184 11.39 -2.76 29.88
N PRO A 185 11.31 -3.47 28.75
CA PRO A 185 11.32 -4.92 28.74
C PRO A 185 12.57 -5.51 29.39
N SER A 186 12.39 -6.51 30.25
CA SER A 186 13.48 -7.17 30.98
C SER A 186 14.51 -7.84 30.07
N PHE A 187 14.17 -8.16 28.82
CA PHE A 187 15.13 -8.72 27.87
C PHE A 187 16.19 -7.72 27.37
N MET A 188 15.99 -6.41 27.53
CA MET A 188 17.00 -5.42 27.13
C MET A 188 18.09 -5.31 28.20
N HIS A 189 19.36 -5.41 27.77
CA HIS A 189 20.51 -5.28 28.68
C HIS A 189 20.74 -3.86 29.16
N ASN A 190 20.37 -2.86 28.36
CA ASN A 190 20.52 -1.44 28.68
C ASN A 190 19.18 -0.72 28.57
N CYS A 191 18.97 0.30 29.42
CA CYS A 191 17.79 1.14 29.33
C CYS A 191 17.80 2.00 28.04
N PRO A 192 16.73 2.02 27.23
CA PRO A 192 16.70 2.76 25.96
C PRO A 192 16.76 4.28 26.12
N ASN A 193 16.43 4.82 27.30
CA ASN A 193 16.39 6.27 27.52
C ASN A 193 17.71 6.85 28.02
N CYS A 194 18.47 6.11 28.82
CA CYS A 194 19.70 6.61 29.44
C CYS A 194 20.92 5.70 29.28
N ASN A 195 20.77 4.61 28.52
CA ASN A 195 21.78 3.60 28.21
C ASN A 195 22.48 2.96 29.43
N GLU A 196 21.84 3.03 30.60
CA GLU A 196 22.36 2.45 31.84
C GLU A 196 22.19 0.92 31.80
N PRO A 197 23.21 0.12 32.19
CA PRO A 197 23.12 -1.33 32.23
C PRO A 197 22.15 -1.81 33.30
N ARG A 198 21.47 -2.92 33.03
CA ARG A 198 20.58 -3.59 33.97
C ARG A 198 21.41 -4.26 35.08
N HIS A 199 21.16 -3.88 36.33
CA HIS A 199 21.69 -4.53 37.54
C HIS A 199 20.63 -5.42 38.20
#